data_AF-A0A510VPF2-F1
#
_entry.id   AF-A0A510VPF2-F1
#
_cell.length_a   1.000
_cell.length_b   1.000
_cell.length_c   1.000
_cell.angle_alpha   90.00
_cell.angle_beta   90.00
_cell.angle_gamma   90.00
#
_symmetry.space_group_name_H-M   'P 1'
#
loop_
_entity.id
_entity.type
_entity.pdbx_description
1 polymer ?
#
loop_
_entity_poly.entity_id
_entity_poly.type
_entity_poly.pdbx_seq_one_letter_code
_entity_poly.pdbx_strand_id
1 'polypeptide(L)' 'MYYFLNTSFNEKKSGIEHAEMKRLGMFNDHQEAAKIVTRRFGACRVE' A
#
# COMPACT_ATOMS: atom_id res chain seq x y z
N MET A 1 -12.49 -8.07 -6.05
CA MET A 1 -12.08 -7.06 -5.04
C MET A 1 -10.89 -7.62 -4.27
N TYR A 2 -9.72 -7.01 -4.45
CA TYR A 2 -8.46 -7.48 -3.88
C TYR A 2 -7.99 -6.59 -2.73
N TYR A 3 -7.34 -7.20 -1.75
CA TYR A 3 -6.77 -6.49 -0.59
C TYR A 3 -5.29 -6.81 -0.45
N PHE A 4 -4.45 -5.79 -0.54
CA PHE A 4 -3.01 -5.90 -0.29
C PHE A 4 -2.72 -5.50 1.14
N LEU A 5 -2.21 -6.45 1.93
CA LEU A 5 -1.95 -6.26 3.35
C LEU A 5 -0.50 -5.82 3.57
N ASN A 6 -0.34 -4.67 4.22
CA ASN A 6 0.94 -4.20 4.71
C ASN A 6 0.87 -3.91 6.21
N THR A 7 2.00 -4.00 6.91
CA THR A 7 2.06 -3.74 8.35
C THR A 7 1.86 -2.26 8.64
N SER A 8 2.46 -1.37 7.85
CA SER A 8 2.40 0.08 7.97
C SER A 8 2.69 0.72 6.61
N PHE A 9 2.34 1.99 6.43
CA PHE A 9 2.76 2.77 5.28
C PHE A 9 3.69 3.88 5.77
N ASN A 10 4.97 3.81 5.42
CA ASN A 10 5.93 4.84 5.82
C ASN A 10 5.83 6.06 4.88
N GLU A 11 5.98 7.26 5.43
CA GLU A 11 6.10 8.50 4.63
C GLU A 11 7.31 8.44 3.69
N LYS A 12 8.45 7.96 4.22
CA LYS A 12 9.63 7.57 3.45
C LYS A 12 9.40 6.18 2.86
N LYS A 13 8.45 6.11 1.94
CA LYS A 13 8.02 4.90 1.22
C LYS A 13 9.21 4.01 0.88
N SER A 14 9.19 2.75 1.33
CA SER A 14 10.23 1.78 0.97
C SER A 14 9.95 1.21 -0.44
N GLY A 15 10.84 0.33 -0.91
CA GLY A 15 10.62 -0.39 -2.17
C GLY A 15 9.32 -1.21 -2.18
N ILE A 16 8.85 -1.66 -1.03
CA ILE A 16 7.60 -2.42 -0.91
C ILE A 16 6.40 -1.52 -1.18
N GLU A 17 6.28 -0.37 -0.50
CA GLU A 17 5.19 0.58 -0.75
C GLU A 17 5.20 1.06 -2.21
N HIS A 18 6.39 1.27 -2.80
CA HIS A 18 6.48 1.63 -4.22
C HIS A 18 5.94 0.53 -5.14
N ALA A 19 6.25 -0.74 -4.85
CA ALA A 19 5.74 -1.87 -5.62
C ALA A 19 4.23 -2.03 -5.45
N GLU A 20 3.69 -1.86 -4.24
CA GLU A 20 2.25 -1.95 -3.96
C GLU A 20 1.47 -0.83 -4.65
N MET A 21 1.98 0.41 -4.65
CA MET A 21 1.35 1.52 -5.38
C MET A 21 1.35 1.28 -6.89
N LYS A 22 2.47 0.80 -7.46
CA LYS A 22 2.54 0.45 -8.89
C LYS A 22 1.55 -0.65 -9.24
N ARG A 23 1.43 -1.66 -8.39
CA ARG A 23 0.44 -2.73 -8.53
C ARG A 23 -0.98 -2.17 -8.47
N LEU A 24 -1.29 -1.32 -7.48
CA LEU A 24 -2.62 -0.71 -7.37
C LEU A 24 -2.99 0.10 -8.61
N GLY A 25 -2.05 0.84 -9.19
CA GLY A 25 -2.23 1.53 -10.47
C GLY A 25 -2.65 0.59 -11.60
N MET A 26 -1.96 -0.56 -11.75
CA MET A 26 -2.33 -1.55 -12.75
C MET A 26 -3.75 -2.08 -12.55
N PHE A 27 -4.20 -2.30 -11.31
CA PHE A 27 -5.56 -2.75 -11.05
C PHE A 27 -6.59 -1.68 -11.44
N ASN A 28 -6.32 -0.40 -11.13
CA ASN A 28 -7.16 0.71 -11.54
C ASN A 28 -7.27 0.81 -13.08
N ASP A 29 -6.16 0.64 -13.80
CA ASP A 29 -6.13 0.67 -15.26
C ASP A 29 -6.99 -0.43 -15.89
N HIS A 30 -7.06 -1.59 -15.25
CA HIS A 30 -7.90 -2.71 -15.68
C HIS A 30 -9.32 -2.68 -15.10
N GLN A 31 -9.69 -1.59 -14.41
CA GLN A 31 -10.97 -1.44 -13.72
C GLN A 31 -11.26 -2.54 -12.68
N GLU A 32 -10.20 -3.15 -12.15
CA GLU A 32 -10.26 -4.18 -11.13
C GLU A 32 -10.23 -3.55 -9.73
N ALA A 33 -11.24 -3.85 -8.93
CA ALA A 33 -11.34 -3.26 -7.60
C ALA A 33 -10.24 -3.78 -6.67
N ALA A 34 -9.37 -2.89 -6.18
CA ALA A 34 -8.29 -3.22 -5.25
C ALA A 34 -8.04 -2.12 -4.21
N LYS A 35 -7.56 -2.49 -3.02
CA LYS A 35 -7.19 -1.57 -1.93
C LYS A 35 -5.94 -2.05 -1.18
N ILE A 36 -5.12 -1.10 -0.74
CA ILE A 36 -4.04 -1.36 0.22
C ILE A 36 -4.61 -1.15 1.63
N VAL A 37 -4.39 -2.12 2.51
CA VAL A 37 -4.87 -2.12 3.88
C VAL A 37 -3.69 -2.25 4.82
N THR A 38 -3.56 -1.30 5.75
CA THR A 38 -2.51 -1.31 6.77
C THR A 38 -3.04 -1.76 8.11
N ARG A 39 -2.22 -2.51 8.86
CA ARG A 39 -2.55 -2.92 10.23
C ARG A 39 -2.33 -1.81 11.26
N ARG A 40 -1.40 -0.89 11.00
CA ARG A 40 -1.15 0.28 11.85
C ARG A 40 -1.63 1.55 11.16
N PHE A 41 -2.36 2.36 11.91
CA PHE A 41 -2.77 3.70 11.49
C PHE A 41 -1.77 4.71 12.06
N GLY A 42 -0.85 5.22 11.22
CA GLY A 42 0.13 6.24 11.61
C GLY A 42 1.59 5.84 11.32
N ALA A 43 2.40 6.83 10.94
CA ALA A 43 3.85 6.69 10.85
C ALA A 43 4.38 6.34 12.24
N CYS A 44 4.87 5.12 12.42
CA CYS A 44 5.59 4.77 13.63
C CYS A 44 6.90 5.57 13.60
N ARG A 45 6.91 6.72 14.28
CA ARG A 45 8.11 7.44 14.69
C ARG A 45 8.85 6.47 15.62
N VAL A 46 9.81 5.75 15.06
CA VAL A 46 10.89 5.16 15.86
C VAL A 46 11.98 6.21 15.80
N GLU A 47 12.13 6.95 16.90
CA GLU A 47 13.31 7.77 17.17
C GLU A 47 14.55 6.86 17.25
#